data_AF-A0A968HVN8-F1
#
_entry.id   AF-A0A968HVN8-F1
#
_cell.length_a   1.000
_cell.length_b   1.000
_cell.length_c   1.000
_cell.angle_alpha   90.00
_cell.angle_beta   90.00
_cell.angle_gamma   90.00
#
_symmetry.space_group_name_H-M   'P 1'
#
loop_
_entity.id
_entity.type
_entity.pdbx_description
1 polymer ?
#
loop_
_entity_poly.entity_id
_entity_poly.type
_entity_poly.pdbx_seq_one_letter_code
_entity_poly.pdbx_strand_id
1 'polypeptide(L)'
;MSTTAPTSGLAARGLQGVLGDLRRRGATYASDWKDGLNAKVPAATLFLFFACLAPAIAFGGLMSSATEGAIGVMEMLLATAACGVVYALVAGQPLTILGGTVPLLVFTGILYGVCRRYGLPFLSTYAWVGIWASGFTLVLAFAGVSRLIARFTRFTDETFAALISIIFVVEAVRNVLSAFPTRHISDDSALLGVILALGTYVVASALARLRHTPLPANIDAQCPRG
;
A
#
# COMPACT_ATOMS: atom_id res chain seq x y z
N MET A 1 16.77 -15.14 42.11
CA MET A 1 17.97 -14.31 42.01
C MET A 1 18.94 -14.97 41.04
N SER A 2 18.82 -14.66 39.75
CA SER A 2 19.77 -15.00 38.68
C SER A 2 19.36 -14.29 37.39
N THR A 3 19.29 -12.96 37.45
CA THR A 3 19.22 -12.11 36.27
C THR A 3 20.61 -12.03 35.63
N THR A 4 20.93 -12.98 34.76
CA THR A 4 22.04 -12.83 33.81
C THR A 4 21.57 -11.92 32.68
N ALA A 5 21.78 -10.62 32.84
CA ALA A 5 21.73 -9.70 31.71
C ALA A 5 22.99 -9.94 30.86
N PRO A 6 22.89 -10.38 29.58
CA PRO A 6 24.04 -10.28 28.71
C PRO A 6 24.14 -8.83 28.27
N THR A 7 25.23 -8.19 28.71
CA THR A 7 25.81 -6.97 28.15
C THR A 7 26.29 -7.25 26.74
N SER A 8 25.37 -7.44 25.78
CA SER A 8 25.70 -7.50 24.37
C SER A 8 25.31 -6.18 23.71
N GLY A 9 26.27 -5.56 23.00
CA GLY A 9 26.13 -4.24 22.37
C GLY A 9 24.85 -4.13 21.53
N LEU A 10 24.36 -2.90 21.36
CA LEU A 10 23.09 -2.58 20.67
C LEU A 10 22.96 -3.31 19.32
N ALA A 11 24.06 -3.44 18.58
CA ALA A 11 24.16 -4.14 17.29
C ALA A 11 24.01 -5.67 17.39
N ALA A 12 24.61 -6.32 18.41
CA ALA A 12 24.51 -7.77 18.61
C ALA A 12 23.06 -8.21 18.91
N ARG A 13 22.29 -7.34 19.58
CA ARG A 13 20.87 -7.56 19.88
C ARG A 13 19.95 -7.30 18.69
N GLY A 14 20.37 -6.51 17.70
CA GLY A 14 19.59 -6.26 16.48
C GLY A 14 19.61 -7.46 15.52
N LEU A 15 20.79 -8.03 15.28
CA LEU A 15 20.96 -9.28 14.53
C LEU A 15 20.14 -10.43 15.13
N GLN A 16 20.19 -10.60 16.46
CA GLN A 16 19.39 -11.61 17.15
C GLN A 16 17.88 -11.38 16.98
N GLY A 17 17.43 -10.12 16.86
CA GLY A 17 16.05 -9.76 16.55
C GLY A 17 15.63 -10.22 15.17
N VAL A 18 16.41 -9.88 14.14
CA VAL A 18 16.14 -10.27 12.74
C VAL A 18 16.13 -11.79 12.57
N LEU A 19 17.10 -12.50 13.16
CA LEU A 19 17.11 -13.97 13.13
C LEU A 19 15.88 -14.57 13.85
N GLY A 20 15.44 -13.95 14.95
CA GLY A 20 14.23 -14.34 15.65
C GLY A 20 12.96 -14.17 14.80
N ASP A 21 12.86 -13.07 14.05
CA ASP A 21 11.76 -12.83 13.10
C ASP A 21 11.75 -13.87 11.98
N LEU A 22 12.92 -14.17 11.41
CA LEU A 22 13.04 -15.16 10.34
C LEU A 22 12.66 -16.57 10.82
N ARG A 23 13.09 -16.96 12.03
CA ARG A 23 12.73 -18.26 12.61
C ARG A 23 11.23 -18.39 12.87
N ARG A 24 10.58 -17.33 13.37
CA ARG A 24 9.13 -17.31 13.56
C ARG A 24 8.39 -17.43 12.23
N ARG A 25 8.80 -16.67 11.21
CA ARG A 25 8.17 -16.72 9.88
C ARG A 25 8.37 -18.07 9.19
N GLY A 26 9.58 -18.63 9.28
CA GLY A 26 9.91 -19.93 8.67
C GLY A 26 9.07 -21.09 9.20
N ALA A 27 8.65 -21.04 10.47
CA ALA A 27 7.79 -22.08 11.05
C ALA A 27 6.38 -22.11 10.45
N THR A 28 5.83 -20.95 10.09
CA THR A 28 4.46 -20.80 9.55
C THR A 28 4.41 -20.79 8.02
N TYR A 29 5.54 -20.57 7.35
CA TYR A 29 5.57 -20.43 5.89
C TYR A 29 4.98 -21.64 5.14
N ALA A 30 5.24 -22.86 5.61
CA ALA A 30 4.71 -24.07 4.99
C ALA A 30 3.19 -24.25 5.20
N SER A 31 2.62 -23.74 6.29
CA SER A 31 1.17 -23.77 6.51
C SER A 31 0.44 -22.74 5.66
N ASP A 32 1.04 -21.56 5.41
CA ASP A 32 0.43 -20.50 4.59
C ASP A 32 0.03 -21.00 3.19
N TRP A 33 0.84 -21.87 2.57
CA TRP A 33 0.52 -22.47 1.26
C TRP A 33 -0.66 -23.43 1.30
N LYS A 34 -0.84 -24.16 2.43
CA LYS A 34 -1.99 -25.05 2.61
C LYS A 34 -3.27 -24.25 2.88
N ASP A 35 -3.16 -23.22 3.72
CA ASP A 35 -4.28 -22.34 4.06
C ASP A 35 -4.75 -21.50 2.85
N GLY A 36 -3.83 -21.21 1.93
CA GLY A 36 -4.12 -20.53 0.67
C GLY A 36 -4.98 -21.33 -0.33
N LEU A 37 -5.13 -22.65 -0.16
CA LEU A 37 -5.94 -23.51 -1.04
C LEU A 37 -7.44 -23.49 -0.70
N ASN A 38 -7.94 -22.37 -0.19
CA ASN A 38 -9.35 -22.18 0.13
C ASN A 38 -10.12 -21.61 -1.08
N ALA A 39 -11.34 -22.09 -1.32
CA ALA A 39 -12.22 -21.64 -2.39
C ALA A 39 -12.55 -20.13 -2.35
N LYS A 40 -12.35 -19.46 -1.20
CA LYS A 40 -12.53 -18.00 -1.06
C LYS A 40 -11.36 -17.19 -1.63
N VAL A 41 -10.18 -17.78 -1.77
CA VAL A 41 -8.95 -17.08 -2.18
C VAL A 41 -9.01 -16.56 -3.62
N PRO A 42 -9.52 -17.31 -4.62
CA PRO A 42 -9.66 -16.79 -5.98
C PRO A 42 -10.55 -15.53 -6.05
N ALA A 43 -11.68 -15.54 -5.33
CA ALA A 43 -12.59 -14.39 -5.28
C ALA A 43 -11.93 -13.17 -4.60
N ALA A 44 -11.25 -13.39 -3.48
CA ALA A 44 -10.51 -12.33 -2.79
C ALA A 44 -9.35 -11.77 -3.65
N THR A 45 -8.65 -12.63 -4.39
CA THR A 45 -7.55 -12.24 -5.28
C THR A 45 -8.04 -11.35 -6.42
N LEU A 46 -9.13 -11.75 -7.09
CA LEU A 46 -9.72 -10.96 -8.17
C LEU A 46 -10.24 -9.60 -7.66
N PHE A 47 -10.88 -9.59 -6.49
CA PHE A 47 -11.33 -8.36 -5.86
C PHE A 47 -10.17 -7.42 -5.52
N LEU A 48 -9.12 -7.93 -4.87
CA LEU A 48 -7.93 -7.14 -4.53
C LEU A 48 -7.20 -6.63 -5.79
N PHE A 49 -7.14 -7.44 -6.86
CA PHE A 49 -6.53 -7.04 -8.13
C PHE A 49 -7.17 -5.76 -8.67
N PHE A 50 -8.50 -5.73 -8.82
CA PHE A 50 -9.19 -4.53 -9.31
C PHE A 50 -9.12 -3.37 -8.31
N ALA A 51 -9.19 -3.65 -7.00
CA ALA A 51 -9.08 -2.64 -5.97
C ALA A 51 -7.71 -1.92 -5.99
N CYS A 52 -6.62 -2.65 -6.28
CA CYS A 52 -5.28 -2.09 -6.31
C CYS A 52 -4.88 -1.54 -7.69
N LEU A 53 -5.53 -2.01 -8.77
CA LEU A 53 -5.23 -1.57 -10.14
C LEU A 53 -5.59 -0.10 -10.37
N ALA A 54 -6.77 0.34 -9.92
CA ALA A 54 -7.21 1.72 -10.08
C ALA A 54 -6.25 2.77 -9.45
N PRO A 55 -5.86 2.64 -8.16
CA PRO A 55 -4.89 3.57 -7.58
C PRO A 55 -3.50 3.44 -8.23
N ALA A 56 -3.07 2.25 -8.66
CA ALA A 56 -1.79 2.09 -9.35
C ALA A 56 -1.75 2.84 -10.70
N ILE A 57 -2.84 2.77 -11.48
CA ILE A 57 -2.97 3.52 -12.74
C ILE A 57 -3.01 5.03 -12.48
N ALA A 58 -3.81 5.47 -11.50
CA ALA A 58 -3.92 6.89 -11.14
C ALA A 58 -2.57 7.46 -10.70
N PHE A 59 -1.86 6.77 -9.78
CA PHE A 59 -0.53 7.20 -9.34
C PHE A 59 0.50 7.16 -10.47
N GLY A 60 0.45 6.16 -11.34
CA GLY A 60 1.32 6.09 -12.52
C GLY A 60 1.10 7.27 -13.48
N GLY A 61 -0.17 7.69 -13.67
CA GLY A 61 -0.51 8.84 -14.51
C GLY A 61 -0.03 10.16 -13.91
N LEU A 62 -0.27 10.36 -12.61
CA LEU A 62 0.22 11.53 -11.89
C LEU A 62 1.76 11.59 -11.86
N MET A 63 2.42 10.44 -11.74
CA MET A 63 3.88 10.35 -11.75
C MET A 63 4.46 10.66 -13.14
N SER A 64 3.78 10.23 -14.21
CA SER A 64 4.13 10.59 -15.59
C SER A 64 4.06 12.10 -15.80
N SER A 65 2.96 12.73 -15.36
CA SER A 65 2.80 14.19 -15.44
C SER A 65 3.84 14.95 -14.60
N ALA A 66 4.20 14.44 -13.42
CA ALA A 66 5.19 15.06 -12.54
C ALA A 66 6.64 14.91 -13.04
N THR A 67 6.92 13.93 -13.90
CA THR A 67 8.28 13.61 -14.38
C THR A 67 8.46 13.81 -15.89
N GLU A 68 7.52 14.51 -16.54
CA GLU A 68 7.48 14.72 -18.00
C GLU A 68 7.62 13.41 -18.80
N GLY A 69 6.99 12.34 -18.31
CA GLY A 69 6.99 11.02 -18.97
C GLY A 69 8.20 10.14 -18.67
N ALA A 70 9.09 10.53 -17.76
CA ALA A 70 10.25 9.70 -17.38
C ALA A 70 9.87 8.44 -16.58
N ILE A 71 8.79 8.49 -15.79
CA ILE A 71 8.19 7.33 -15.11
C ILE A 71 6.70 7.31 -15.42
N GLY A 72 6.28 6.38 -16.27
CA GLY A 72 4.90 6.25 -16.72
C GLY A 72 4.05 5.28 -15.90
N VAL A 73 2.84 5.04 -16.44
CA VAL A 73 1.89 4.08 -15.87
C VAL A 73 2.42 2.65 -15.96
N MET A 74 3.07 2.29 -17.08
CA MET A 74 3.58 0.93 -17.29
C MET A 74 4.71 0.60 -16.31
N GLU A 75 5.63 1.53 -16.08
CA GLU A 75 6.72 1.38 -15.13
C GLU A 75 6.19 1.23 -13.70
N MET A 76 5.18 2.02 -13.33
CA MET A 76 4.51 1.90 -12.02
C MET A 76 3.83 0.54 -11.84
N LEU A 77 3.12 0.05 -12.86
CA LEU A 77 2.45 -1.25 -12.82
C LEU A 77 3.46 -2.39 -12.71
N LEU A 78 4.51 -2.38 -13.52
CA LEU A 78 5.57 -3.38 -13.48
C LEU A 78 6.33 -3.36 -12.15
N ALA A 79 6.68 -2.17 -11.64
CA ALA A 79 7.34 -2.03 -10.35
C ALA A 79 6.46 -2.54 -9.20
N THR A 80 5.17 -2.19 -9.19
CA THR A 80 4.22 -2.64 -8.16
C THR A 80 4.02 -4.16 -8.22
N ALA A 81 3.90 -4.74 -9.41
CA ALA A 81 3.77 -6.19 -9.59
C ALA A 81 5.02 -6.95 -9.13
N ALA A 82 6.21 -6.52 -9.57
CA ALA A 82 7.47 -7.16 -9.21
C ALA A 82 7.74 -7.06 -7.70
N CYS A 83 7.60 -5.87 -7.11
CA CYS A 83 7.74 -5.67 -5.68
C CYS A 83 6.69 -6.44 -4.87
N GLY A 84 5.44 -6.50 -5.35
CA GLY A 84 4.36 -7.27 -4.74
C GLY A 84 4.65 -8.77 -4.67
N VAL A 85 5.14 -9.36 -5.76
CA VAL A 85 5.52 -10.79 -5.80
C VAL A 85 6.70 -11.06 -4.85
N VAL A 86 7.75 -10.25 -4.91
CA VAL A 86 8.92 -10.41 -4.03
C VAL A 86 8.53 -10.26 -2.56
N TYR A 87 7.69 -9.28 -2.24
CA TYR A 87 7.21 -9.07 -0.88
C TYR A 87 6.30 -10.21 -0.41
N ALA A 88 5.36 -10.69 -1.23
CA ALA A 88 4.49 -11.81 -0.86
C ALA A 88 5.30 -13.08 -0.49
N LEU A 89 6.44 -13.31 -1.16
CA LEU A 89 7.30 -14.46 -0.91
C LEU A 89 8.19 -14.29 0.33
N VAL A 90 8.69 -13.09 0.61
CA VAL A 90 9.75 -12.85 1.61
C VAL A 90 9.25 -12.13 2.87
N ALA A 91 8.08 -11.50 2.84
CA ALA A 91 7.59 -10.68 3.95
C ALA A 91 7.25 -11.50 5.21
N GLY A 92 7.42 -10.86 6.37
CA GLY A 92 6.95 -11.38 7.65
C GLY A 92 5.43 -11.37 7.80
N GLN A 93 4.76 -10.45 7.10
CA GLN A 93 3.30 -10.31 7.07
C GLN A 93 2.82 -10.16 5.62
N PRO A 94 2.35 -11.25 4.97
CA PRO A 94 1.96 -11.24 3.56
C PRO A 94 0.62 -10.52 3.31
N LEU A 95 -0.12 -10.15 4.36
CA LEU A 95 -1.41 -9.46 4.24
C LEU A 95 -1.27 -7.96 3.90
N THR A 96 -0.05 -7.41 3.96
CA THR A 96 0.21 -6.01 3.63
C THR A 96 0.26 -5.81 2.12
N ILE A 97 -0.55 -4.86 1.62
CA ILE A 97 -0.59 -4.49 0.21
C ILE A 97 0.43 -3.38 -0.05
N LEU A 98 1.32 -3.59 -1.02
CA LEU A 98 2.27 -2.59 -1.49
C LEU A 98 1.67 -1.76 -2.62
N GLY A 99 1.95 -0.46 -2.61
CA GLY A 99 1.54 0.44 -3.68
C GLY A 99 2.24 1.80 -3.60
N GLY A 100 2.21 2.53 -4.71
CA GLY A 100 2.63 3.92 -4.74
C GLY A 100 1.80 4.76 -3.76
N THR A 101 2.46 5.68 -3.06
CA THR A 101 1.80 6.58 -2.11
C THR A 101 2.00 8.03 -2.51
N VAL A 102 1.07 8.90 -2.12
CA VAL A 102 1.12 10.34 -2.41
C VAL A 102 2.44 10.99 -1.96
N PRO A 103 2.99 10.72 -0.75
CA PRO A 103 4.26 11.32 -0.34
C PRO A 103 5.43 10.93 -1.24
N LEU A 104 5.46 9.69 -1.75
CA LEU A 104 6.47 9.26 -2.71
C LEU A 104 6.34 10.05 -4.02
N LEU A 105 5.12 10.29 -4.50
CA LEU A 105 4.89 11.10 -5.69
C LEU A 105 5.38 12.53 -5.53
N VAL A 106 5.04 13.18 -4.41
CA VAL A 106 5.48 14.55 -4.11
C VAL A 106 7.00 14.62 -4.03
N PHE A 107 7.63 13.65 -3.36
CA PHE A 107 9.09 13.55 -3.29
C PHE A 107 9.72 13.43 -4.68
N THR A 108 9.23 12.51 -5.51
CA THR A 108 9.75 12.29 -6.87
C THR A 108 9.59 13.52 -7.75
N GLY A 109 8.47 14.25 -7.65
CA GLY A 109 8.27 15.50 -8.37
C GLY A 109 9.25 16.60 -7.96
N ILE A 110 9.52 16.76 -6.66
CA ILE A 110 10.54 17.70 -6.16
C ILE A 110 11.93 17.30 -6.66
N LEU A 111 12.27 16.02 -6.56
CA LEU A 111 13.57 15.50 -7.02
C LEU A 111 13.78 15.71 -8.52
N TYR A 112 12.73 15.50 -9.33
CA TYR A 112 12.77 15.81 -10.76
C TYR A 112 13.06 17.29 -11.02
N GLY A 113 12.35 18.19 -10.31
CA GLY A 113 12.59 19.63 -10.39
C GLY A 113 14.02 20.04 -9.97
N VAL A 114 14.58 19.40 -8.95
CA VAL A 114 15.98 19.61 -8.52
C VAL A 114 16.95 19.14 -9.61
N CYS A 115 16.76 17.94 -10.16
CA CYS A 115 17.61 17.41 -11.22
C CYS A 115 17.64 18.32 -12.45
N ARG A 116 16.47 18.87 -12.83
CA ARG A 116 16.36 19.83 -13.94
C ARG A 116 17.11 21.14 -13.70
N ARG A 117 17.07 21.68 -12.47
CA ARG A 117 17.81 22.91 -12.12
C ARG A 117 19.32 22.73 -12.16
N TYR A 118 19.82 21.56 -11.79
CA TYR A 118 21.25 21.24 -11.77
C TYR A 118 21.76 20.53 -13.03
N GLY A 119 20.90 20.27 -14.02
CA GLY A 119 21.27 19.56 -15.25
C GLY A 119 21.68 18.10 -15.03
N LEU A 120 21.17 17.45 -13.98
CA LEU A 120 21.51 16.07 -13.62
C LEU A 120 20.57 15.06 -14.29
N PRO A 121 21.06 13.86 -14.66
CA PRO A 121 20.22 12.79 -15.17
C PRO A 121 19.29 12.27 -14.06
N PHE A 122 17.98 12.50 -14.23
CA PHE A 122 16.98 12.14 -13.23
C PHE A 122 16.99 10.65 -12.88
N LEU A 123 16.96 9.76 -13.87
CA LEU A 123 16.82 8.31 -13.63
C LEU A 123 18.01 7.73 -12.85
N SER A 124 19.23 8.19 -13.15
CA SER A 124 20.45 7.78 -12.45
C SER A 124 20.46 8.34 -11.02
N THR A 125 20.07 9.61 -10.84
CA THR A 125 19.97 10.24 -9.52
C THR A 125 18.92 9.53 -8.67
N TYR A 126 17.77 9.19 -9.25
CA TYR A 126 16.69 8.46 -8.59
C TYR A 126 17.13 7.05 -8.16
N ALA A 127 17.87 6.33 -9.01
CA ALA A 127 18.45 5.03 -8.66
C ALA A 127 19.42 5.14 -7.48
N TRP A 128 20.29 6.17 -7.45
CA TRP A 128 21.23 6.38 -6.35
C TRP A 128 20.50 6.76 -5.05
N VAL A 129 19.46 7.60 -5.11
CA VAL A 129 18.61 7.86 -3.93
C VAL A 129 18.01 6.55 -3.40
N GLY A 130 17.52 5.67 -4.29
CA GLY A 130 16.99 4.36 -3.92
C GLY A 130 18.03 3.44 -3.25
N ILE A 131 19.25 3.36 -3.79
CA ILE A 131 20.32 2.56 -3.20
C ILE A 131 20.69 3.08 -1.81
N TRP A 132 20.86 4.39 -1.62
CA TRP A 132 21.12 4.97 -0.29
C TRP A 132 19.96 4.72 0.69
N ALA A 133 18.71 4.89 0.24
CA ALA A 133 17.53 4.61 1.06
C ALA A 133 17.46 3.13 1.49
N SER A 134 17.82 2.20 0.60
CA SER A 134 17.92 0.78 0.94
C SER A 134 19.04 0.51 1.97
N GLY A 135 20.19 1.17 1.81
CA GLY A 135 21.31 1.10 2.75
C GLY A 135 20.93 1.60 4.15
N PHE A 136 20.29 2.76 4.24
CA PHE A 136 19.79 3.28 5.52
C PHE A 136 18.75 2.36 6.15
N THR A 137 17.83 1.81 5.36
CA THR A 137 16.84 0.85 5.85
C THR A 137 17.50 -0.40 6.44
N LEU A 138 18.53 -0.95 5.79
CA LEU A 138 19.29 -2.09 6.31
C LEU A 138 20.02 -1.74 7.62
N VAL A 139 20.68 -0.58 7.68
CA VAL A 139 21.38 -0.12 8.89
C VAL A 139 20.38 0.03 10.05
N LEU A 140 19.22 0.63 9.82
CA LEU A 140 18.18 0.79 10.84
C LEU A 140 17.59 -0.55 11.29
N ALA A 141 17.43 -1.51 10.37
CA ALA A 141 16.99 -2.86 10.66
C ALA A 141 17.98 -3.59 11.59
N PHE A 142 19.29 -3.56 11.26
CA PHE A 142 20.33 -4.17 12.09
C PHE A 142 20.57 -3.42 13.40
N ALA A 143 20.32 -2.11 13.45
CA ALA A 143 20.37 -1.33 14.69
C ALA A 143 19.19 -1.61 15.64
N GLY A 144 18.16 -2.34 15.20
CA GLY A 144 16.99 -2.68 16.01
C GLY A 144 16.07 -1.49 16.29
N VAL A 145 16.06 -0.49 15.40
CA VAL A 145 15.19 0.70 15.51
C VAL A 145 13.71 0.33 15.44
N SER A 146 13.36 -0.83 14.90
CA SER A 146 12.01 -1.39 14.91
C SER A 146 11.36 -1.40 16.30
N ARG A 147 12.12 -1.46 17.40
CA ARG A 147 11.59 -1.37 18.77
C ARG A 147 10.94 -0.02 19.08
N LEU A 148 11.26 1.04 18.32
CA LEU A 148 10.62 2.33 18.44
C LEU A 148 9.11 2.24 18.11
N ILE A 149 8.70 1.26 17.30
CA ILE A 149 7.28 1.07 16.99
C ILE A 149 6.43 0.85 18.24
N ALA A 150 6.99 0.17 19.26
CA ALA A 150 6.31 -0.10 20.52
C ALA A 150 6.09 1.16 21.37
N ARG A 151 6.70 2.29 21.01
CA ARG A 151 6.45 3.60 21.65
C ARG A 151 5.31 4.37 20.99
N PHE A 152 4.89 4.01 19.78
CA PHE A 152 3.72 4.63 19.18
C PHE A 152 2.47 4.13 19.90
N THR A 153 1.64 5.09 20.30
CA THR A 153 0.38 4.82 20.99
C THR A 153 -0.76 4.70 19.98
N ARG A 154 -1.86 4.08 20.43
CA ARG A 154 -3.10 3.97 19.65
C ARG A 154 -3.59 5.33 19.11
N PHE A 155 -3.39 6.40 19.86
CA PHE A 155 -3.73 7.76 19.40
C PHE A 155 -2.97 8.16 18.13
N THR A 156 -1.69 7.80 18.03
CA THR A 156 -0.87 8.13 16.84
C THR A 156 -1.33 7.33 15.62
N ASP A 157 -1.67 6.06 15.83
CA ASP A 157 -2.17 5.17 14.77
C ASP A 157 -3.53 5.66 14.24
N GLU A 158 -4.46 5.99 15.12
CA GLU A 158 -5.77 6.56 14.75
C GLU A 158 -5.62 7.91 14.02
N THR A 159 -4.70 8.77 14.48
CA THR A 159 -4.41 10.06 13.82
C THR A 159 -3.80 9.86 12.43
N PHE A 160 -2.88 8.89 12.28
CA PHE A 160 -2.24 8.59 10.99
C PHE A 160 -3.24 8.00 9.99
N ALA A 161 -4.10 7.09 10.44
CA ALA A 161 -5.18 6.54 9.61
C ALA A 161 -6.16 7.63 9.17
N ALA A 162 -6.53 8.56 10.08
CA ALA A 162 -7.38 9.70 9.75
C ALA A 162 -6.72 10.62 8.70
N LEU A 163 -5.42 10.89 8.82
CA LEU A 163 -4.68 11.70 7.86
C LEU A 163 -4.69 11.07 6.46
N ILE A 164 -4.39 9.78 6.35
CA ILE A 164 -4.43 9.06 5.07
C ILE A 164 -5.84 9.10 4.46
N SER A 165 -6.88 8.89 5.29
CA SER A 165 -8.27 8.95 4.84
C SER A 165 -8.63 10.33 4.27
N ILE A 166 -8.26 11.41 4.95
CA ILE A 166 -8.49 12.77 4.47
C ILE A 166 -7.75 13.03 3.15
N ILE A 167 -6.49 12.59 3.04
CA ILE A 167 -5.70 12.74 1.80
C ILE A 167 -6.40 12.03 0.62
N PHE A 168 -6.89 10.80 0.80
CA PHE A 168 -7.62 10.10 -0.25
C PHE A 168 -8.92 10.79 -0.66
N VAL A 169 -9.68 11.34 0.31
CA VAL A 169 -10.91 12.09 0.01
C VAL A 169 -10.60 13.36 -0.78
N VAL A 170 -9.59 14.12 -0.37
CA VAL A 170 -9.16 15.34 -1.08
C VAL A 170 -8.71 15.01 -2.50
N GLU A 171 -7.95 13.93 -2.68
CA GLU A 171 -7.47 13.51 -4.01
C GLU A 171 -8.62 13.04 -4.91
N ALA A 172 -9.60 12.32 -4.36
CA ALA A 172 -10.81 11.92 -5.09
C ALA A 172 -11.60 13.16 -5.56
N VAL A 173 -11.77 14.16 -4.70
CA VAL A 173 -12.44 15.43 -5.05
C VAL A 173 -11.64 16.19 -6.12
N ARG A 174 -10.30 16.28 -5.99
CA ARG A 174 -9.45 16.92 -6.99
C ARG A 174 -9.56 16.24 -8.36
N ASN A 175 -9.57 14.91 -8.41
CA ASN A 175 -9.74 14.17 -9.65
C ASN A 175 -11.09 14.46 -10.31
N VAL A 176 -12.18 14.48 -9.53
CA VAL A 176 -13.51 14.86 -10.05
C VAL A 176 -13.52 16.30 -10.56
N LEU A 177 -12.95 17.24 -9.81
CA LEU A 177 -12.89 18.66 -10.20
C LEU A 177 -12.00 18.88 -11.42
N SER A 178 -10.94 18.10 -11.60
CA SER A 178 -10.05 18.17 -12.77
C SER A 178 -10.73 17.72 -14.07
N ALA A 179 -11.91 17.09 -14.00
CA ALA A 179 -12.72 16.81 -15.19
C ALA A 179 -13.46 18.05 -15.73
N PHE A 180 -13.55 19.14 -14.95
CA PHE A 180 -14.29 20.36 -15.29
C PHE A 180 -13.48 21.55 -15.88
N PRO A 181 -12.14 21.68 -15.81
CA PRO A 181 -11.47 22.89 -16.24
C PRO A 181 -10.71 22.67 -17.56
N THR A 182 -11.42 22.53 -18.67
CA THR A 182 -10.84 22.80 -20.00
C THR A 182 -11.92 23.10 -21.02
N ARG A 183 -11.85 24.25 -21.69
CA ARG A 183 -12.76 24.74 -22.76
C ARG A 183 -12.91 23.82 -24.00
N HIS A 184 -12.37 22.61 -23.97
CA HIS A 184 -12.34 21.65 -25.08
C HIS A 184 -13.00 20.30 -24.76
N ILE A 185 -13.46 20.09 -23.53
CA ILE A 185 -14.18 18.87 -23.12
C ILE A 185 -15.68 19.18 -23.13
N SER A 186 -16.46 18.41 -23.89
CA SER A 186 -17.93 18.56 -23.95
C SER A 186 -18.49 18.39 -22.53
N ASP A 187 -19.27 19.36 -22.04
CA ASP A 187 -19.82 19.40 -20.68
C ASP A 187 -20.52 18.09 -20.29
N ASP A 188 -21.07 17.37 -21.27
CA ASP A 188 -21.69 16.05 -21.14
C ASP A 188 -20.76 14.99 -20.54
N SER A 189 -19.48 14.99 -20.91
CA SER A 189 -18.51 14.01 -20.43
C SER A 189 -18.08 14.26 -18.97
N ALA A 190 -18.02 15.53 -18.57
CA ALA A 190 -17.75 15.91 -17.18
C ALA A 190 -18.95 15.59 -16.27
N LEU A 191 -20.16 15.88 -16.74
CA LEU A 191 -21.41 15.49 -16.05
C LEU A 191 -21.55 13.98 -15.92
N LEU A 192 -21.25 13.23 -16.98
CA LEU A 192 -21.26 11.76 -16.96
C LEU A 192 -20.23 11.20 -15.97
N GLY A 193 -19.03 11.80 -15.89
CA GLY A 193 -18.02 11.45 -14.90
C GLY A 193 -18.50 11.62 -13.46
N VAL A 194 -19.20 12.73 -13.16
CA VAL A 194 -19.78 12.96 -11.83
C VAL A 194 -20.93 12.00 -11.52
N ILE A 195 -21.82 11.75 -12.49
CA ILE A 195 -22.94 10.81 -12.33
C ILE A 195 -22.41 9.40 -12.06
N LEU A 196 -21.40 8.95 -12.80
CA LEU A 196 -20.76 7.65 -12.56
C LEU A 196 -20.10 7.58 -11.19
N ALA A 197 -19.38 8.62 -10.77
CA ALA A 197 -18.72 8.65 -9.46
C ALA A 197 -19.74 8.58 -8.31
N LEU A 198 -20.77 9.42 -8.34
CA LEU A 198 -21.84 9.43 -7.34
C LEU A 198 -22.68 8.16 -7.37
N GLY A 199 -23.05 7.67 -8.56
CA GLY A 199 -23.80 6.43 -8.73
C GLY A 199 -23.05 5.23 -8.15
N THR A 200 -21.75 5.11 -8.45
CA THR A 200 -20.90 4.05 -7.90
C THR A 200 -20.79 4.16 -6.38
N TYR A 201 -20.61 5.38 -5.84
CA TYR A 201 -20.56 5.59 -4.39
C TYR A 201 -21.87 5.18 -3.70
N VAL A 202 -23.03 5.56 -4.24
CA VAL A 202 -24.35 5.21 -3.68
C VAL A 202 -24.54 3.70 -3.69
N VAL A 203 -24.28 3.03 -4.83
CA VAL A 203 -24.40 1.57 -4.95
C VAL A 203 -23.46 0.86 -3.98
N ALA A 204 -22.20 1.30 -3.91
CA ALA A 204 -21.22 0.74 -2.97
C ALA A 204 -21.67 0.93 -1.51
N SER A 205 -22.20 2.11 -1.16
CA SER A 205 -22.69 2.39 0.20
C SER A 205 -23.93 1.57 0.55
N ALA A 206 -24.82 1.31 -0.43
CA ALA A 206 -25.98 0.44 -0.25
C ALA A 206 -25.55 -1.02 -0.02
N LEU A 207 -24.62 -1.54 -0.84
CA LEU A 207 -24.06 -2.89 -0.67
C LEU A 207 -23.33 -3.05 0.67
N ALA A 208 -22.56 -2.04 1.09
CA ALA A 208 -21.90 -2.04 2.39
C ALA A 208 -22.91 -2.08 3.53
N ARG A 209 -23.99 -1.29 3.45
CA ARG A 209 -25.08 -1.31 4.44
C ARG A 209 -25.76 -2.69 4.50
N LEU A 210 -26.01 -3.33 3.35
CA LEU A 210 -26.60 -4.68 3.27
C LEU A 210 -25.71 -5.75 3.93
N ARG A 211 -24.39 -5.59 3.88
CA ARG A 211 -23.45 -6.51 4.55
C ARG A 211 -23.43 -6.35 6.07
N HIS A 212 -23.74 -5.16 6.57
CA HIS A 212 -23.79 -4.87 8.02
C HIS A 212 -25.17 -5.10 8.63
N THR A 213 -26.23 -5.18 7.83
CA THR A 213 -27.51 -5.73 8.28
C THR A 213 -27.38 -7.24 8.45
N PRO A 214 -27.74 -7.82 9.62
CA PRO A 214 -27.81 -9.26 9.76
C PRO A 214 -28.89 -9.78 8.82
N LEU A 215 -28.50 -10.43 7.71
CA LEU A 215 -29.46 -11.21 6.94
C LEU A 215 -30.03 -12.30 7.87
N PRO A 216 -31.35 -12.56 7.84
CA PRO A 216 -31.93 -13.70 8.54
C PRO A 216 -31.43 -14.99 7.88
N ALA A 217 -30.32 -15.54 8.39
CA ALA A 217 -29.88 -16.88 8.10
C ALA A 217 -30.79 -17.88 8.84
N ASN A 218 -32.01 -18.08 8.32
CA ASN A 218 -32.91 -19.16 8.75
C ASN A 218 -33.00 -20.23 7.66
N ILE A 219 -31.86 -20.79 7.24
CA ILE A 219 -31.81 -22.01 6.40
C ILE A 219 -30.78 -23.05 6.90
N ASP A 220 -29.85 -22.71 7.82
CA ASP A 220 -28.84 -23.68 8.30
C ASP A 220 -29.21 -24.45 9.60
N ALA A 221 -30.43 -24.28 10.13
CA ALA A 221 -30.87 -24.98 11.35
C ALA A 221 -31.55 -26.35 11.08
N GLN A 222 -31.62 -26.81 9.83
CA GLN A 222 -32.16 -28.12 9.45
C GLN A 222 -31.08 -29.03 8.85
N CYS A 223 -29.98 -29.24 9.58
CA CYS A 223 -29.13 -30.41 9.35
C CYS A 223 -29.11 -31.24 10.65
N PRO A 224 -29.88 -32.35 10.71
CA PRO A 224 -29.84 -33.24 11.86
C PRO A 224 -28.45 -33.87 11.95
N ARG A 225 -27.75 -33.60 13.06
CA ARG A 225 -26.57 -34.36 13.46
C ARG A 225 -27.03 -35.77 13.85
N GLY A 226 -26.88 -36.72 12.92
CA GLY A 226 -26.75 -38.15 13.21
C GLY A 226 -25.29 -38.49 13.49
#